data_AF-A0A9P5YPF9-F1
#
_entry.id   AF-A0A9P5YPF9-F1
#
_cell.length_a   1.000
_cell.length_b   1.000
_cell.length_c   1.000
_cell.angle_alpha   90.00
_cell.angle_beta   90.00
_cell.angle_gamma   90.00
#
_symmetry.space_group_name_H-M   'P 1'
#
loop_
_entity.id
_entity.type
_entity.pdbx_description
1 polymer ?
#
loop_
_entity_poly.entity_id
_entity_poly.type
_entity_poly.pdbx_seq_one_letter_code
_entity_poly.pdbx_strand_id
1 'polypeptide(L)'
;YKKVANKIKPVATTMPEQARIKRRFPEDPLKLLPILEPHGKEFVEGKRLTKERLEELGVMKNEFLWEEERRIAVEVLRLNEMGLAWNEEEKGRFRDDYFAPVIIPVIEHIPWTQKPIPTPP
;
A
#
# COMPACT_ATOMS: atom_id res chain seq x y z
N TYR A 1 33.54 -12.90 -5.01
CA TYR A 1 32.91 -12.24 -3.84
C TYR A 1 33.71 -10.99 -3.47
N LYS A 2 33.08 -9.83 -3.25
CA LYS A 2 33.80 -8.56 -2.95
C LYS A 2 34.35 -8.62 -1.50
N LYS A 3 35.67 -8.42 -1.32
CA LYS A 3 36.30 -8.39 0.02
C LYS A 3 35.60 -7.35 0.91
N VAL A 4 35.48 -7.63 2.21
CA VAL A 4 34.77 -6.75 3.17
C VAL A 4 35.32 -5.32 3.17
N ALA A 5 36.65 -5.17 3.04
CA ALA A 5 37.31 -3.86 2.91
C ALA A 5 36.90 -3.06 1.66
N ASN A 6 36.39 -3.73 0.63
CA ASN A 6 35.96 -3.12 -0.63
C ASN A 6 34.43 -2.90 -0.70
N LYS A 7 33.70 -3.23 0.37
CA LYS A 7 32.26 -2.96 0.47
C LYS A 7 32.05 -1.50 0.81
N ILE A 8 31.43 -0.76 -0.10
CA ILE A 8 30.99 0.61 0.15
C ILE A 8 29.72 0.50 1.01
N LYS A 9 29.76 1.07 2.21
CA LYS A 9 28.58 1.17 3.07
C LYS A 9 27.81 2.42 2.66
N PRO A 10 26.50 2.34 2.38
CA PRO A 10 25.70 3.53 2.16
C PRO A 10 25.77 4.43 3.41
N VAL A 11 25.89 5.73 3.20
CA VAL A 11 25.91 6.71 4.29
C VAL A 11 24.48 6.81 4.84
N ALA A 12 24.31 6.53 6.13
CA ALA A 12 23.05 6.76 6.82
C ALA A 12 22.82 8.28 6.97
N THR A 13 22.14 8.87 5.99
CA THR A 13 21.71 10.27 6.00
C THR A 13 20.24 10.37 6.43
N THR A 14 19.87 11.48 7.07
CA THR A 14 18.48 11.77 7.43
C THR A 14 17.66 12.17 6.20
N MET A 15 16.40 11.74 6.13
CA MET A 15 15.51 12.11 5.04
C MET A 15 15.29 13.64 5.03
N PRO A 16 15.67 14.36 3.96
CA PRO A 16 15.52 15.82 3.90
C PRO A 16 14.04 16.19 3.96
N GLU A 17 13.73 17.33 4.58
CA GLU A 17 12.35 17.77 4.81
C GLU A 17 11.57 17.92 3.50
N GLN A 18 12.24 18.39 2.45
CA GLN A 18 11.70 18.60 1.11
C GLN A 18 11.23 17.30 0.46
N ALA A 19 11.88 16.18 0.79
CA ALA A 19 11.54 14.85 0.26
C ALA A 19 10.51 14.11 1.16
N ARG A 20 10.07 14.70 2.28
CA ARG A 20 9.07 14.07 3.14
C ARG A 20 7.71 14.08 2.46
N ILE A 21 7.11 12.91 2.34
CA ILE A 21 5.76 12.74 1.82
C ILE A 21 4.77 13.36 2.82
N LYS A 22 4.05 14.40 2.39
CA LYS A 22 2.98 15.03 3.18
C LYS A 22 1.63 14.59 2.61
N ARG A 23 0.88 13.79 3.37
CA ARG A 23 -0.49 13.38 3.02
C ARG A 23 -1.46 14.54 3.28
N ARG A 24 -2.34 14.81 2.32
CA ARG A 24 -3.41 15.81 2.43
C ARG A 24 -4.77 15.16 2.20
N PHE A 25 -5.81 15.74 2.80
CA PHE A 25 -7.20 15.34 2.60
C PHE A 25 -7.93 16.56 2.05
N PRO A 26 -7.99 16.73 0.71
CA PRO A 26 -8.69 17.87 0.11
C PRO A 26 -10.20 17.83 0.42
N GLU A 27 -10.74 16.63 0.58
CA GLU A 27 -12.11 16.36 0.97
C GLU A 27 -12.11 15.33 2.11
N ASP A 28 -13.20 15.28 2.87
CA ASP A 28 -13.37 14.25 3.89
C ASP A 28 -13.60 12.88 3.22
N PRO A 29 -12.69 11.91 3.39
CA PRO A 29 -12.78 10.60 2.74
C PRO A 29 -13.99 9.77 3.19
N LEU A 30 -14.61 10.11 4.33
CA LEU A 30 -15.71 9.35 4.90
C LEU A 30 -17.09 9.83 4.41
N LYS A 31 -17.16 10.98 3.72
CA LYS A 31 -18.43 11.58 3.27
C LYS A 31 -19.26 10.70 2.34
N LEU A 32 -18.60 9.86 1.55
CA LEU A 32 -19.25 9.01 0.54
C LEU A 32 -19.38 7.55 0.99
N LEU A 33 -19.17 7.28 2.28
CA LEU A 33 -19.33 5.92 2.78
C LEU A 33 -20.78 5.46 2.60
N PRO A 34 -20.99 4.25 2.06
CA PRO A 34 -22.32 3.69 1.93
C PRO A 34 -22.89 3.41 3.32
N ILE A 35 -24.19 3.68 3.48
CA ILE A 35 -24.90 3.36 4.71
C ILE A 35 -25.10 1.85 4.78
N LEU A 36 -24.76 1.28 5.93
CA LEU A 36 -24.90 -0.14 6.21
C LEU A 36 -26.19 -0.38 7.01
N GLU A 37 -27.00 -1.33 6.58
CA GLU A 37 -28.18 -1.74 7.34
C GLU A 37 -27.77 -2.66 8.51
N PRO A 38 -28.41 -2.55 9.69
CA PRO A 38 -28.05 -3.38 10.85
C PRO A 38 -28.31 -4.87 10.65
N HIS A 39 -29.23 -5.22 9.74
CA HIS A 39 -29.57 -6.59 9.40
C HIS A 39 -29.04 -6.89 8.00
N GLY A 40 -27.98 -7.70 7.96
CA GLY A 40 -27.29 -8.03 6.72
C GLY A 40 -28.23 -8.65 5.68
N LYS A 41 -28.21 -8.11 4.45
CA LYS A 41 -29.00 -8.64 3.33
C LYS A 41 -28.48 -10.00 2.85
N GLU A 42 -29.33 -10.73 2.13
CA GLU A 42 -28.87 -11.92 1.41
C GLU A 42 -27.80 -11.54 0.37
N PHE A 43 -26.78 -12.40 0.27
CA PHE A 43 -25.66 -12.13 -0.62
C PHE A 43 -26.08 -12.20 -2.09
N VAL A 44 -25.86 -11.10 -2.80
CA VAL A 44 -25.99 -11.01 -4.26
C VAL A 44 -24.62 -10.79 -4.85
N GLU A 45 -24.27 -11.59 -5.87
CA GLU A 45 -23.00 -11.50 -6.57
C GLU A 45 -22.75 -10.09 -7.13
N GLY A 46 -21.49 -9.67 -7.08
CA GLY A 46 -21.04 -8.38 -7.56
C GLY A 46 -20.21 -8.40 -8.81
N LYS A 47 -19.75 -7.22 -9.18
CA LYS A 47 -18.82 -7.06 -10.30
C LYS A 47 -17.49 -7.72 -9.98
N ARG A 48 -17.00 -7.56 -8.75
CA ARG A 48 -15.70 -8.10 -8.31
C ARG A 48 -15.84 -9.16 -7.23
N LEU A 49 -16.86 -9.05 -6.37
CA LEU A 49 -17.10 -10.04 -5.31
C LEU A 49 -18.09 -11.11 -5.81
N THR A 50 -17.57 -12.19 -6.38
CA THR A 50 -18.34 -13.39 -6.76
C THR A 50 -18.43 -14.38 -5.59
N LYS A 51 -19.30 -15.39 -5.69
CA LYS A 51 -19.41 -16.45 -4.66
C LYS A 51 -18.09 -17.18 -4.45
N GLU A 52 -17.41 -17.56 -5.53
CA GLU A 52 -16.12 -18.26 -5.47
C GLU A 52 -15.06 -17.43 -4.72
N ARG A 53 -14.96 -16.14 -5.06
CA ARG A 53 -14.05 -15.20 -4.40
C ARG A 53 -14.41 -14.97 -2.92
N LEU A 54 -15.70 -14.99 -2.59
CA LEU A 54 -16.17 -14.88 -1.22
C LEU A 54 -15.85 -16.14 -0.39
N GLU A 55 -15.95 -17.33 -0.99
CA GLU A 55 -15.57 -18.59 -0.37
C GLU A 55 -14.06 -18.68 -0.14
N GLU A 56 -13.26 -18.19 -1.07
CA GLU A 56 -11.80 -18.08 -0.96
C GLU A 56 -11.39 -17.16 0.19
N LEU A 57 -12.10 -16.04 0.37
CA LEU A 57 -11.95 -15.12 1.51
C LEU A 57 -12.22 -15.80 2.86
N GLY A 58 -12.97 -16.90 2.90
CA GLY A 58 -13.22 -17.70 4.10
C GLY A 58 -14.11 -17.02 5.15
N VAL A 59 -14.72 -15.86 4.85
CA VAL A 59 -15.56 -15.10 5.79
C VAL A 59 -16.75 -15.93 6.30
N MET A 60 -17.33 -16.75 5.42
CA MET A 60 -18.47 -17.62 5.77
C MET A 60 -18.07 -18.86 6.59
N LYS A 61 -16.79 -19.26 6.54
CA LYS A 61 -16.25 -20.43 7.26
C LYS A 61 -15.64 -20.05 8.62
N ASN A 62 -15.62 -18.76 8.94
CA ASN A 62 -14.99 -18.25 10.14
C ASN A 62 -15.85 -18.55 11.38
N GLU A 63 -15.28 -19.20 12.39
CA GLU A 63 -15.93 -19.54 13.67
C GLU A 63 -15.99 -18.36 14.67
N PHE A 64 -15.19 -17.32 14.46
CA PHE A 64 -15.10 -16.14 15.33
C PHE A 64 -16.36 -15.26 15.25
N LEU A 65 -16.94 -15.11 14.05
CA LEU A 65 -18.10 -14.26 13.81
C LEU A 65 -19.40 -15.03 14.02
N TRP A 66 -20.46 -14.36 14.47
CA TRP A 66 -21.81 -14.93 14.46
C TRP A 66 -22.40 -14.94 13.06
N GLU A 67 -23.49 -15.70 12.85
CA GLU A 67 -24.14 -15.77 11.54
C GLU A 67 -24.60 -14.40 11.03
N GLU A 68 -25.13 -13.56 11.92
CA GLU A 68 -25.55 -12.20 11.58
C GLU A 68 -24.36 -11.30 11.24
N GLU A 69 -23.28 -11.38 12.01
CA GLU A 69 -22.05 -10.63 11.75
C GLU A 69 -21.38 -11.05 10.44
N ARG A 70 -21.40 -12.35 10.11
CA ARG A 70 -20.93 -12.85 8.82
C ARG A 70 -21.69 -12.20 7.67
N ARG A 71 -23.02 -12.08 7.77
CA ARG A 71 -23.85 -11.43 6.74
C ARG A 71 -23.49 -9.94 6.59
N ILE A 72 -23.35 -9.24 7.71
CA ILE A 72 -22.97 -7.81 7.71
C ILE A 72 -21.57 -7.63 7.10
N ALA A 73 -20.60 -8.48 7.45
CA ALA A 73 -19.26 -8.42 6.89
C ALA A 73 -19.25 -8.62 5.37
N VAL A 74 -20.04 -9.57 4.88
CA VAL A 74 -20.24 -9.80 3.43
C VAL A 74 -20.85 -8.57 2.77
N GLU A 75 -21.83 -7.92 3.40
CA GLU A 75 -22.45 -6.69 2.88
C GLU A 75 -21.46 -5.52 2.82
N VAL A 76 -20.62 -5.35 3.84
CA VAL A 76 -19.54 -4.34 3.83
C VAL A 76 -18.58 -4.58 2.67
N LEU A 77 -18.14 -5.82 2.47
CA LEU A 77 -17.27 -6.18 1.35
C LEU A 77 -17.94 -5.92 0.01
N ARG A 78 -19.25 -6.21 -0.09
CA ARG A 78 -20.03 -6.02 -1.31
C ARG A 78 -20.21 -4.55 -1.67
N LEU A 79 -20.52 -3.71 -0.69
CA LEU A 79 -20.66 -2.26 -0.86
C LEU A 79 -19.33 -1.60 -1.26
N ASN A 80 -18.21 -2.16 -0.79
CA ASN A 80 -16.86 -1.66 -1.08
C ASN A 80 -16.13 -2.51 -2.13
N GLU A 81 -16.84 -3.26 -2.97
CA GLU A 81 -16.23 -4.25 -3.86
C GLU A 81 -15.18 -3.67 -4.82
N MET A 82 -15.34 -2.40 -5.20
CA MET A 82 -14.42 -1.69 -6.11
C MET A 82 -13.07 -1.37 -5.45
N GLY A 83 -12.99 -1.43 -4.12
CA GLY A 83 -11.74 -1.31 -3.38
C GLY A 83 -10.97 -2.64 -3.26
N LEU A 84 -11.61 -3.75 -3.58
CA LEU A 84 -11.00 -5.08 -3.56
C LEU A 84 -10.36 -5.39 -4.91
N ALA A 85 -9.22 -6.08 -4.88
CA ALA A 85 -8.47 -6.47 -6.07
C ALA A 85 -8.02 -7.92 -5.96
N TRP A 86 -8.43 -8.75 -6.93
CA TRP A 86 -7.98 -10.14 -7.07
C TRP A 86 -6.89 -10.30 -8.13
N ASN A 87 -6.83 -9.41 -9.12
CA ASN A 87 -5.77 -9.35 -10.11
C ASN A 87 -5.12 -7.96 -10.13
N GLU A 88 -4.02 -7.84 -10.87
CA GLU A 88 -3.28 -6.58 -10.95
C GLU A 88 -4.06 -5.49 -11.69
N GLU A 89 -4.95 -5.86 -12.61
CA GLU A 89 -5.80 -4.92 -13.35
C GLU A 89 -6.87 -4.26 -12.45
N GLU A 90 -7.33 -4.95 -11.41
CA GLU A 90 -8.30 -4.44 -10.44
C GLU A 90 -7.65 -3.54 -9.37
N LYS A 91 -6.31 -3.50 -9.31
CA LYS A 91 -5.55 -2.74 -8.32
C LYS A 91 -5.80 -1.24 -8.48
N GLY A 92 -6.37 -0.64 -7.43
CA GLY A 92 -6.54 0.80 -7.37
C GLY A 92 -5.24 1.55 -7.11
N ARG A 93 -5.24 2.84 -7.45
CA ARG A 93 -4.23 3.82 -6.99
C ARG A 93 -4.90 4.89 -6.16
N PHE A 94 -4.16 5.50 -5.25
CA PHE A 94 -4.65 6.68 -4.53
C PHE A 94 -4.86 7.85 -5.50
N ARG A 95 -5.78 8.75 -5.16
CA ARG A 95 -5.96 10.01 -5.89
C ARG A 95 -4.66 10.82 -5.83
N ASP A 96 -4.34 11.51 -6.93
CA ASP A 96 -3.08 12.26 -7.07
C ASP A 96 -3.04 13.52 -6.18
N ASP A 97 -4.19 13.98 -5.70
CA ASP A 97 -4.31 15.14 -4.79
C ASP A 97 -4.04 14.81 -3.32
N TYR A 98 -3.98 13.52 -2.95
CA TYR A 98 -3.66 13.09 -1.59
C TYR A 98 -2.17 13.19 -1.28
N PHE A 99 -1.32 13.02 -2.29
CA PHE A 99 0.13 12.93 -2.14
C PHE A 99 0.81 13.79 -3.19
N ALA A 100 1.73 14.65 -2.75
CA ALA A 100 2.63 15.32 -3.69
C ALA A 100 3.53 14.28 -4.38
N PRO A 101 4.02 14.56 -5.61
CA PRO A 101 4.99 13.71 -6.28
C PRO A 101 6.19 13.38 -5.39
N VAL A 102 6.59 12.11 -5.37
CA VAL A 102 7.71 11.65 -4.55
C VAL A 102 9.01 12.23 -5.11
N ILE A 103 9.80 12.86 -4.24
CA ILE A 103 11.14 13.34 -4.56
C ILE A 103 12.13 12.32 -4.02
N ILE A 104 12.94 11.73 -4.89
CA ILE A 104 14.05 10.86 -4.48
C ILE A 104 15.23 11.76 -4.11
N PRO A 105 15.63 11.86 -2.84
CA PRO A 105 16.76 12.69 -2.47
C PRO A 105 18.04 12.11 -3.05
N VAL A 106 18.77 12.92 -3.81
CA VAL A 106 20.07 12.56 -4.38
C VAL A 106 21.17 13.22 -3.55
N ILE A 107 22.25 12.49 -3.33
CA ILE A 107 23.48 13.02 -2.73
C ILE A 107 24.44 13.30 -3.89
N GLU A 108 25.15 14.42 -3.81
CA GLU A 108 26.19 14.75 -4.78
C GLU A 108 27.20 13.61 -4.89
N HIS A 109 27.44 13.14 -6.12
CA HIS A 109 28.38 12.08 -6.36
C HIS A 109 29.80 12.61 -6.17
N ILE A 110 30.53 12.07 -5.19
CA ILE A 110 31.96 12.33 -5.07
C ILE A 110 32.69 11.36 -5.99
N PRO A 111 33.34 11.83 -7.07
CA PRO A 111 34.08 10.95 -7.96
C PRO A 111 35.17 10.26 -7.16
N TRP A 112 35.30 8.94 -7.36
CA TRP A 112 36.36 8.17 -6.73
C TRP A 112 37.71 8.72 -7.17
N THR A 113 38.42 9.39 -6.26
CA THR A 113 39.79 9.82 -6.50
C THR A 113 40.72 8.77 -5.88
N GLN A 114 41.48 8.04 -6.71
CA GLN A 114 42.57 7.22 -6.17
C GLN A 114 43.68 8.17 -5.70
N LYS A 115 44.08 8.05 -4.43
CA LYS A 115 45.29 8.73 -3.95
C LYS A 115 46.48 8.15 -4.73
N PRO A 116 47.38 8.99 -5.28
CA PRO A 116 48.58 8.48 -5.93
C PRO A 116 49.38 7.65 -4.93
N ILE A 117 49.87 6.49 -5.37
CA ILE A 117 50.73 5.63 -4.56
C ILE A 117 52.06 6.38 -4.38
N PRO A 118 52.59 6.51 -3.14
CA PRO A 118 53.88 7.14 -2.92
C PRO A 118 54.96 6.36 -3.70
N THR A 119 55.63 7.02 -4.63
CA THR A 119 56.83 6.46 -5.27
C THR A 119 58.02 6.64 -4.31
N PRO A 120 58.73 5.55 -3.95
CA PRO A 120 59.94 5.67 -3.14
C PRO A 120 61.05 6.43 -3.90
N PRO A 121 61.94 7.13 -3.19
CA PRO A 121 63.10 7.81 -3.79
C PRO A 121 64.16 6.85 -4.31
#